data_AF-A0AAE0WYP6-F1
#
_entry.id   AF-A0AAE0WYP6-F1
#
_cell.length_a   1.000
_cell.length_b   1.000
_cell.length_c   1.000
_cell.angle_alpha   90.00
_cell.angle_beta   90.00
_cell.angle_gamma   90.00
#
_symmetry.space_group_name_H-M   'P 1'
#
loop_
_entity.id
_entity.type
_entity.pdbx_description
1 polymer ?
#
loop_
_entity_poly.entity_id
_entity_poly.type
_entity_poly.pdbx_seq_one_letter_code
_entity_poly.pdbx_strand_id
1 'polypeptide(L)'
;MLIAACTIIGVFSTFIQIQQNAVAPRALLTSHRRRYFPYYITVAALTVAFIITLLVLIFQRRLLPSIVMIGGFILFVLWLVGLIVISVQLWGPVGSVSSNCNIFVYASNPTGQSLQTLSWLEQRSICQSWQAVFAFGMVGEIFLLWIMIIAYQVFADDA
;
A
#
# COMPACT_ATOMS: atom_id res chain seq x y z
N MET A 1 7.69 -2.22 8.70
CA MET A 1 6.78 -1.10 8.38
C MET A 1 7.31 -0.18 7.30
N LEU A 2 8.53 0.32 7.44
CA LEU A 2 9.12 1.26 6.47
C LEU A 2 9.20 0.67 5.04
N ILE A 3 9.64 -0.59 4.91
CA ILE A 3 9.65 -1.30 3.62
C ILE A 3 8.24 -1.37 3.00
N ALA A 4 7.24 -1.79 3.79
CA ALA A 4 5.86 -1.88 3.31
C ALA A 4 5.34 -0.52 2.81
N ALA A 5 5.54 0.55 3.60
CA ALA A 5 5.14 1.90 3.21
C ALA A 5 5.86 2.38 1.93
N CYS A 6 7.17 2.18 1.82
CA CYS A 6 7.93 2.54 0.62
C CYS A 6 7.51 1.73 -0.61
N THR A 7 7.24 0.43 -0.47
CA THR A 7 6.75 -0.40 -1.59
C THR A 7 5.39 0.06 -2.09
N ILE A 8 4.47 0.41 -1.18
CA ILE A 8 3.15 0.93 -1.52
C ILE A 8 3.26 2.26 -2.25
N ILE A 9 4.05 3.20 -1.73
CA ILE A 9 4.29 4.50 -2.37
C ILE A 9 4.92 4.31 -3.76
N GLY A 10 5.94 3.45 -3.88
CA GLY A 10 6.64 3.19 -5.13
C GLY A 10 5.74 2.59 -6.21
N VAL A 11 4.98 1.56 -5.88
CA VAL A 11 4.07 0.89 -6.84
C VAL A 11 2.92 1.80 -7.25
N PHE A 12 2.30 2.53 -6.32
CA PHE A 12 1.20 3.42 -6.71
C PHE A 12 1.68 4.68 -7.44
N SER A 13 2.89 5.16 -7.15
CA SER A 13 3.54 6.22 -7.93
C SER A 13 3.71 5.83 -9.39
N THR A 14 4.23 4.62 -9.67
CA THR A 14 4.42 4.16 -11.04
C THR A 14 3.09 3.99 -11.77
N PHE A 15 2.05 3.47 -11.09
CA PHE A 15 0.71 3.37 -11.65
C PHE A 15 0.11 4.74 -11.99
N ILE A 16 0.30 5.76 -11.14
CA ILE A 16 -0.15 7.12 -11.44
C ILE A 16 0.56 7.66 -12.68
N GLN A 17 1.89 7.48 -12.80
CA GLN A 17 2.66 7.94 -13.96
C GLN A 17 2.21 7.26 -15.25
N ILE A 18 1.97 5.95 -15.24
CA ILE A 18 1.46 5.22 -16.41
C ILE A 18 0.08 5.75 -16.82
N GLN A 19 -0.80 6.03 -15.85
CA GLN A 19 -2.14 6.54 -16.15
C GLN A 19 -2.17 8.01 -16.61
N GLN A 20 -1.18 8.83 -16.26
CA GLN A 20 -1.06 10.20 -16.77
C GLN A 20 -0.84 10.25 -18.29
N ASN A 21 -0.20 9.22 -18.85
CA ASN A 21 0.07 9.14 -20.29
C ASN A 21 -1.09 8.54 -21.10
N ALA A 22 -2.08 7.91 -20.45
CA ALA A 22 -3.14 7.14 -21.12
C ALA A 22 -4.53 7.79 -21.09
N VAL A 23 -4.78 8.81 -20.25
CA VAL A 23 -6.11 9.44 -20.10
C VAL A 23 -5.98 10.95 -19.93
N ALA A 24 -6.88 11.72 -20.55
CA ALA A 24 -6.94 13.17 -20.44
C ALA A 24 -6.91 13.65 -18.96
N PRO A 25 -6.09 14.66 -18.61
CA PRO A 25 -5.79 15.06 -17.24
C PRO A 25 -7.00 15.55 -16.42
N ARG A 26 -8.12 15.86 -17.09
CA ARG A 26 -9.33 16.41 -16.46
C ARG A 26 -10.28 15.36 -15.85
N ALA A 27 -10.14 14.09 -16.21
CA ALA A 27 -10.98 13.00 -15.68
C ALA A 27 -10.41 12.32 -14.42
N LEU A 28 -9.26 12.80 -13.92
CA LEU A 28 -8.56 12.23 -12.76
C LEU A 28 -9.31 12.49 -11.44
N LEU A 29 -10.07 13.59 -11.35
CA LEU A 29 -10.76 14.03 -10.13
C LEU A 29 -12.19 13.47 -10.00
N THR A 30 -12.83 13.06 -11.10
CA THR A 30 -14.26 12.70 -11.12
C THR A 30 -14.56 11.22 -10.90
N SER A 31 -13.68 10.29 -11.28
CA SER A 31 -13.94 8.85 -11.10
C SER A 31 -13.61 8.36 -9.68
N HIS A 32 -14.63 7.93 -8.93
CA HIS A 32 -14.52 7.35 -7.58
C HIS A 32 -13.43 6.28 -7.45
N ARG A 33 -13.25 5.43 -8.48
CA ARG A 33 -12.25 4.34 -8.49
C ARG A 33 -10.78 4.81 -8.44
N ARG A 34 -10.49 6.03 -8.90
CA ARG A 34 -9.11 6.55 -9.03
C ARG A 34 -8.61 7.30 -7.79
N ARG A 35 -9.51 7.74 -6.89
CA ARG A 35 -9.17 8.49 -5.66
C ARG A 35 -8.55 7.62 -4.55
N TYR A 36 -8.65 6.29 -4.67
CA TYR A 36 -8.08 5.36 -3.68
C TYR A 36 -6.56 5.24 -3.76
N PHE A 37 -5.97 5.41 -4.95
CA PHE A 37 -4.52 5.41 -5.11
C PHE A 37 -3.84 6.54 -4.32
N PRO A 38 -4.24 7.83 -4.44
CA PRO A 38 -3.64 8.88 -3.63
C PRO A 38 -3.95 8.74 -2.14
N TYR A 39 -5.11 8.21 -1.75
CA TYR A 39 -5.42 7.92 -0.35
C TYR A 39 -4.40 6.96 0.28
N TYR A 40 -4.11 5.84 -0.38
CA TYR A 40 -3.22 4.85 0.23
C TYR A 40 -1.74 5.32 0.20
N ILE A 41 -1.37 6.16 -0.77
CA ILE A 41 -0.08 6.88 -0.77
C ILE A 41 0.01 7.84 0.42
N THR A 42 -1.03 8.64 0.71
CA THR A 42 -0.98 9.58 1.84
C THR A 42 -0.91 8.86 3.18
N VAL A 43 -1.65 7.75 3.35
CA VAL A 43 -1.58 6.92 4.55
C VAL A 43 -0.18 6.29 4.70
N ALA A 44 0.41 5.78 3.62
CA ALA A 44 1.77 5.25 3.65
C ALA A 44 2.81 6.34 3.97
N ALA A 45 2.66 7.54 3.41
CA ALA A 45 3.53 8.68 3.72
C ALA A 45 3.40 9.13 5.18
N LEU A 46 2.18 9.14 5.72
CA LEU A 46 1.92 9.46 7.14
C LEU A 46 2.55 8.41 8.06
N THR A 47 2.57 7.14 7.63
CA THR A 47 3.27 6.05 8.34
C THR A 47 4.78 6.27 8.35
N VAL A 48 5.38 6.69 7.22
CA VAL A 48 6.81 7.03 7.16
C VAL A 48 7.11 8.22 8.08
N ALA A 49 6.29 9.26 8.03
CA ALA A 49 6.43 10.42 8.92
C ALA A 49 6.35 10.01 10.40
N PHE A 50 5.40 9.15 10.77
CA PHE A 50 5.27 8.62 12.12
C PHE A 50 6.53 7.86 12.58
N ILE A 51 7.10 7.01 11.72
CA ILE A 51 8.35 6.31 12.06
C ILE A 51 9.51 7.30 12.25
N ILE A 52 9.63 8.32 11.42
CA ILE A 52 10.64 9.39 11.58
C ILE A 52 10.44 10.11 12.91
N THR A 53 9.19 10.45 13.26
CA THR A 53 8.86 11.06 14.56
C THR A 53 9.30 10.16 15.72
N LEU A 54 9.04 8.85 15.68
CA LEU A 54 9.51 7.91 16.70
C LEU A 54 11.04 7.88 16.82
N LEU A 55 11.76 7.86 15.70
CA LEU A 55 13.23 7.90 15.70
C LEU A 55 13.77 9.19 16.35
N VAL A 56 13.13 10.32 16.09
CA VAL A 56 13.49 11.60 16.72
C VAL A 56 13.22 11.58 18.23
N LEU A 57 12.08 11.04 18.67
CA LEU A 57 11.76 10.92 20.10
C LEU A 57 12.74 9.99 20.84
N ILE A 58 13.16 8.90 20.19
CA ILE A 58 14.19 8.00 20.71
C ILE A 58 15.52 8.75 20.88
N PHE A 59 15.92 9.56 19.89
CA PHE A 59 17.13 10.39 19.99
C PHE A 59 17.07 11.38 21.16
N GLN A 60 15.88 11.92 21.46
CA GLN A 60 15.64 12.82 22.58
C GLN A 60 15.45 12.11 23.93
N ARG A 61 15.50 10.77 23.97
CA ARG A 61 15.21 9.93 25.15
C ARG A 61 13.86 10.22 25.82
N ARG A 62 12.89 10.73 25.07
CA ARG A 62 11.52 10.98 25.54
C ARG A 62 10.56 10.11 24.74
N LEU A 63 10.42 8.85 25.13
CA LEU A 63 9.32 8.03 24.64
C LEU A 63 8.07 8.39 25.44
N LEU A 64 7.12 9.04 24.79
CA LEU A 64 5.79 9.32 25.34
C LEU A 64 4.85 8.18 24.92
N PRO A 65 4.63 7.13 25.75
CA PRO A 65 3.89 5.93 25.36
C PRO A 65 2.47 6.24 24.89
N SER A 66 1.83 7.27 25.46
CA SER A 66 0.48 7.71 25.07
C SER A 66 0.39 8.17 23.60
N ILE A 67 1.40 8.86 23.09
CA ILE A 67 1.41 9.33 21.69
C ILE A 67 1.58 8.15 20.74
N VAL A 68 2.43 7.19 21.09
CA VAL A 68 2.65 5.98 20.30
C VAL A 68 1.37 5.14 20.22
N MET A 69 0.63 5.03 21.33
CA MET A 69 -0.63 4.29 21.39
C MET A 69 -1.72 4.93 20.51
N ILE A 70 -1.96 6.23 20.64
CA ILE A 70 -2.98 6.94 19.85
C ILE A 70 -2.58 6.97 18.37
N GLY A 71 -1.32 7.29 18.06
CA GLY A 71 -0.82 7.34 16.69
C GLY A 71 -0.85 5.97 16.00
N GLY A 72 -0.50 4.91 16.72
CA GLY A 72 -0.59 3.53 16.23
C GLY A 72 -2.02 3.12 15.92
N PHE A 73 -2.99 3.46 16.78
CA PHE A 73 -4.40 3.15 16.56
C PHE A 73 -4.99 3.88 15.34
N ILE A 74 -4.71 5.19 15.19
CA ILE A 74 -5.18 5.97 14.03
C ILE A 74 -4.59 5.40 12.73
N LEU A 75 -3.28 5.11 12.72
CA LEU A 75 -2.62 4.52 11.56
C LEU A 75 -3.15 3.14 11.24
N PHE A 76 -3.42 2.31 12.24
CA PHE A 76 -4.03 0.99 12.07
C PHE A 76 -5.37 1.09 11.35
N VAL A 77 -6.29 1.94 11.80
CA VAL A 77 -7.60 2.11 11.15
C VAL A 77 -7.46 2.61 9.71
N LEU A 78 -6.60 3.60 9.47
CA LEU A 78 -6.38 4.15 8.13
C LEU A 78 -5.75 3.12 7.17
N TRP A 79 -4.80 2.33 7.67
CA TRP A 79 -4.13 1.30 6.89
C TRP A 79 -5.10 0.16 6.56
N LEU A 80 -5.96 -0.23 7.50
CA LEU A 80 -6.94 -1.31 7.35
C LEU A 80 -7.98 -0.96 6.28
N VAL A 81 -8.46 0.28 6.26
CA VAL A 81 -9.35 0.78 5.20
C VAL A 81 -8.68 0.68 3.83
N GLY A 82 -7.39 1.06 3.73
CA GLY A 82 -6.61 0.90 2.50
C GLY A 82 -6.53 -0.56 2.05
N LEU A 83 -6.24 -1.47 2.98
CA LEU A 83 -6.10 -2.90 2.70
C LEU A 83 -7.41 -3.53 2.21
N ILE A 84 -8.54 -3.21 2.85
CA ILE A 84 -9.87 -3.69 2.42
C ILE A 84 -10.12 -3.29 0.97
N VAL A 85 -9.86 -2.04 0.62
CA VAL A 85 -10.08 -1.53 -0.74
C VAL A 85 -9.20 -2.27 -1.75
N ILE A 86 -7.93 -2.52 -1.43
CA ILE A 86 -7.04 -3.30 -2.30
C ILE A 86 -7.52 -4.75 -2.45
N SER A 87 -8.00 -5.37 -1.38
CA SER A 87 -8.56 -6.72 -1.42
C SER A 87 -9.77 -6.80 -2.37
N VAL A 88 -10.68 -5.83 -2.28
CA VAL A 88 -11.85 -5.75 -3.16
C VAL A 88 -11.44 -5.51 -4.62
N GLN A 89 -10.40 -4.72 -4.88
CA GLN A 89 -9.92 -4.50 -6.25
C GLN A 89 -9.21 -5.73 -6.84
N LEU A 90 -8.49 -6.49 -6.00
CA LEU A 90 -7.75 -7.67 -6.41
C LEU A 90 -8.66 -8.86 -6.69
N TRP A 91 -9.66 -9.09 -5.83
CA TRP A 91 -10.51 -10.28 -5.82
C TRP A 91 -12.01 -10.00 -6.02
N GLY A 92 -12.38 -8.76 -6.35
CA GLY A 92 -13.78 -8.37 -6.51
C GLY A 92 -14.53 -9.13 -7.61
N PRO A 93 -15.88 -9.19 -7.51
CA PRO A 93 -16.72 -9.97 -8.43
C PRO A 93 -16.78 -9.42 -9.86
N VAL A 94 -16.47 -8.13 -10.05
CA VAL A 94 -16.51 -7.48 -11.37
C VAL A 94 -15.18 -6.82 -11.68
N GLY A 95 -14.51 -7.28 -12.74
CA GLY A 95 -13.26 -6.69 -13.22
C GLY A 95 -12.09 -6.83 -12.24
N SER A 96 -12.00 -7.94 -11.50
CA SER A 96 -10.87 -8.21 -10.60
C SER A 96 -9.55 -8.24 -11.35
N VAL A 97 -8.52 -7.65 -10.75
CA VAL A 97 -7.16 -7.70 -11.29
C VAL A 97 -6.71 -9.16 -11.40
N SER A 98 -7.00 -10.00 -10.41
CA SER A 98 -6.60 -11.40 -10.39
C SER A 98 -7.16 -12.20 -11.58
N SER A 99 -8.45 -12.05 -11.90
CA SER A 99 -9.08 -12.74 -13.04
C SER A 99 -8.47 -12.30 -14.37
N ASN A 100 -8.28 -11.00 -14.56
CA ASN A 100 -7.63 -10.46 -15.76
C ASN A 100 -6.18 -10.95 -15.89
N CYS A 101 -5.42 -10.97 -14.79
CA CYS A 101 -4.06 -11.51 -14.79
C CYS A 101 -4.02 -12.99 -15.18
N ASN A 102 -5.00 -13.78 -14.75
CA ASN A 102 -5.08 -15.18 -15.15
C ASN A 102 -5.34 -15.37 -16.65
N ILE A 103 -6.28 -14.59 -17.20
CA ILE A 103 -6.66 -14.69 -18.61
C ILE A 103 -5.57 -14.14 -19.54
N PHE A 104 -4.98 -12.99 -19.22
CA PHE A 104 -4.07 -12.29 -20.13
C PHE A 104 -2.59 -12.62 -19.90
N VAL A 105 -2.17 -12.91 -18.65
CA VAL A 105 -0.76 -13.12 -18.31
C VAL A 105 -0.44 -14.59 -18.06
N TYR A 106 -1.20 -15.30 -17.22
CA TYR A 106 -0.85 -16.67 -16.85
C TYR A 106 -1.23 -17.72 -17.90
N ALA A 107 -2.15 -17.41 -18.82
CA ALA A 107 -2.54 -18.29 -19.92
C ALA A 107 -1.65 -18.19 -21.17
N SER A 108 -0.75 -17.21 -21.25
CA SER A 108 0.11 -17.00 -22.43
C SER A 108 1.55 -16.67 -22.02
N ASN A 109 2.54 -17.22 -22.73
CA ASN A 109 3.96 -16.93 -22.48
C ASN A 109 4.69 -16.64 -23.80
N PRO A 110 4.40 -15.48 -24.43
CA PRO A 110 5.05 -15.10 -25.68
C PRO A 110 6.56 -14.86 -25.44
N THR A 111 7.39 -15.38 -26.33
CA THR A 111 8.86 -15.21 -26.30
C THR A 111 9.34 -14.47 -27.54
N GLY A 112 10.40 -13.67 -27.42
CA GLY A 112 11.04 -12.94 -28.53
C GLY A 112 10.89 -11.42 -28.43
N GLN A 113 11.59 -10.68 -29.30
CA GLN A 113 11.63 -9.21 -29.30
C GLN A 113 10.46 -8.61 -30.10
N SER A 114 9.23 -8.93 -29.73
CA SER A 114 8.02 -8.38 -30.37
C SER A 114 7.28 -7.42 -29.44
N LEU A 115 6.49 -6.51 -30.01
CA LEU A 115 5.65 -5.59 -29.23
C LEU A 115 4.65 -6.35 -28.34
N GLN A 116 4.22 -7.55 -28.75
CA GLN A 116 3.36 -8.43 -27.99
C GLN A 116 4.06 -8.97 -26.74
N THR A 117 5.35 -9.32 -26.82
CA THR A 117 6.13 -9.72 -25.64
C THR A 117 6.32 -8.54 -24.68
N LEU A 118 6.57 -7.34 -25.21
CA LEU A 118 6.72 -6.13 -24.38
C LEU A 118 5.43 -5.81 -23.61
N SER A 119 4.28 -5.83 -24.27
CA SER A 119 2.99 -5.56 -23.61
C SER A 119 2.63 -6.64 -22.58
N TRP A 120 2.99 -7.90 -22.82
CA TRP A 120 2.84 -8.97 -21.85
C TRP A 120 3.75 -8.80 -20.63
N LEU A 121 5.01 -8.40 -20.82
CA LEU A 121 5.94 -8.13 -19.70
C LEU A 121 5.44 -6.98 -18.82
N GLU A 122 4.93 -5.91 -19.42
CA GLU A 122 4.29 -4.80 -18.69
C GLU A 122 3.08 -5.28 -17.88
N GLN A 123 2.17 -6.05 -18.49
CA GLN A 123 1.01 -6.61 -17.79
C GLN A 123 1.42 -7.55 -16.65
N ARG A 124 2.45 -8.39 -16.86
CA ARG A 124 2.97 -9.29 -15.84
C ARG A 124 3.55 -8.52 -14.65
N SER A 125 4.29 -7.45 -14.91
CA SER A 125 4.83 -6.55 -13.88
C SER A 125 3.71 -5.94 -13.03
N ILE A 126 2.63 -5.46 -13.66
CA ILE A 126 1.46 -4.92 -12.97
C ILE A 126 0.83 -5.98 -12.06
N CYS A 127 0.55 -7.17 -12.59
CA CYS A 127 -0.07 -8.27 -11.83
C CYS A 127 0.73 -8.67 -10.57
N GLN A 128 2.05 -8.76 -10.69
CA GLN A 128 2.94 -9.08 -9.57
C GLN A 128 2.99 -7.94 -8.55
N SER A 129 3.00 -6.69 -9.02
CA SER A 129 3.00 -5.51 -8.16
C SER A 129 1.74 -5.43 -7.29
N TRP A 130 0.56 -5.78 -7.82
CA TRP A 130 -0.68 -5.84 -7.04
C TRP A 130 -0.62 -6.88 -5.91
N GLN A 131 -0.06 -8.06 -6.18
CA GLN A 131 0.11 -9.10 -5.15
C GLN A 131 1.12 -8.67 -4.09
N ALA A 132 2.24 -8.04 -4.49
CA ALA A 132 3.21 -7.48 -3.58
C ALA A 132 2.60 -6.42 -2.66
N VAL A 133 1.85 -5.46 -3.20
CA VAL A 133 1.16 -4.42 -2.42
C VAL A 133 0.21 -5.03 -1.39
N PHE A 134 -0.57 -6.05 -1.76
CA PHE A 134 -1.47 -6.73 -0.83
C PHE A 134 -0.71 -7.44 0.28
N ALA A 135 0.35 -8.20 -0.06
CA ALA A 135 1.17 -8.90 0.91
C ALA A 135 1.86 -7.96 1.90
N PHE A 136 2.52 -6.90 1.40
CA PHE A 136 3.14 -5.88 2.25
C PHE A 136 2.11 -5.08 3.04
N GLY A 137 0.90 -4.89 2.51
CA GLY A 137 -0.23 -4.34 3.24
C GLY A 137 -0.60 -5.18 4.47
N MET A 138 -0.73 -6.50 4.32
CA MET A 138 -1.07 -7.40 5.45
C MET A 138 0.04 -7.46 6.50
N VAL A 139 1.30 -7.52 6.05
CA VAL A 139 2.44 -7.42 6.99
C VAL A 139 2.38 -6.08 7.73
N GLY A 140 2.06 -4.99 7.01
CA GLY A 140 1.74 -3.65 7.53
C GLY A 140 0.85 -3.66 8.77
N GLU A 141 -0.35 -4.20 8.60
CA GLU A 141 -1.38 -4.31 9.63
C GLU A 141 -0.89 -5.02 10.90
N ILE A 142 -0.29 -6.19 10.73
CA ILE A 142 0.12 -7.04 11.87
C ILE A 142 1.15 -6.32 12.73
N PHE A 143 2.10 -5.61 12.11
CA PHE A 143 3.10 -4.84 12.84
C PHE A 143 2.52 -3.61 13.53
N LEU A 144 1.55 -2.91 12.94
CA LEU A 144 0.88 -1.78 13.61
C LEU A 144 0.13 -2.25 14.85
N LEU A 145 -0.56 -3.40 14.76
CA LEU A 145 -1.19 -4.07 15.90
C LEU A 145 -0.15 -4.44 16.97
N TRP A 146 0.99 -5.00 16.56
CA TRP A 146 2.05 -5.38 17.48
C TRP A 146 2.68 -4.19 18.22
N ILE A 147 2.91 -3.07 17.53
CA ILE A 147 3.42 -1.83 18.14
C ILE A 147 2.44 -1.32 19.22
N MET A 148 1.13 -1.43 18.98
CA MET A 148 0.12 -1.05 19.96
C MET A 148 0.17 -1.94 21.22
N ILE A 149 0.37 -3.25 21.07
CA ILE A 149 0.52 -4.18 22.21
C ILE A 149 1.76 -3.82 23.04
N ILE A 150 2.91 -3.61 22.39
CA ILE A 150 4.15 -3.23 23.11
C ILE A 150 3.97 -1.89 23.82
N ALA A 151 3.35 -0.90 23.16
CA ALA A 151 3.12 0.41 23.77
C ALA A 151 2.21 0.32 25.01
N TYR A 152 1.23 -0.58 24.99
CA TYR A 152 0.38 -0.85 26.16
C TYR A 152 1.15 -1.53 27.30
N GLN A 153 1.98 -2.53 27.00
CA GLN A 153 2.80 -3.21 28.02
C GLN A 153 3.69 -2.21 28.77
N VAL A 154 4.38 -1.32 28.05
CA VAL A 154 5.21 -0.27 28.67
C VAL A 154 4.37 0.66 29.55
N PHE A 155 3.19 1.07 29.08
CA PHE A 155 2.31 1.94 29.87
C PHE A 155 1.77 1.25 31.13
N ALA A 156 1.48 -0.05 31.07
CA ALA A 156 0.98 -0.82 32.19
C ALA A 156 2.06 -1.16 33.22
N ASP A 157 3.31 -1.37 32.77
CA ASP A 157 4.45 -1.64 33.67
C ASP A 157 4.91 -0.37 34.41
N ASP A 158 4.65 0.81 33.85
CA ASP A 158 4.99 2.12 34.45
C ASP A 158 3.88 2.68 35.39
N ALA A 159 2.69 2.04 35.46
CA ALA A 159 1.52 2.49 36.22
C ALA A 159 1.35 1.76 37.57
#